data_AF-B1I531-F1
#
_entry.id   AF-B1I531-F1
#
_cell.length_a   1.000
_cell.length_b   1.000
_cell.length_c   1.000
_cell.angle_alpha   90.00
_cell.angle_beta   90.00
_cell.angle_gamma   90.00
#
_symmetry.space_group_name_H-M   'P 1'
#
loop_
_entity.id
_entity.type
_entity.pdbx_description
1 polymer ?
#
loop_
_entity_poly.entity_id
_entity_poly.type
_entity_poly.pdbx_seq_one_letter_code
_entity_poly.pdbx_strand_id
1 'polypeptide(L)' 'MSQGHLILRMVSAILFIAAAVVFYNWADGNRTLELIALVFLVVGIGSLILTFVLRRLLDRMNKR' A
#
# COMPACT_ATOMS: atom_id res chain seq x y z
N MET A 1 -18.34 3.99 3.63
CA MET A 1 -17.25 2.99 3.73
C MET A 1 -17.13 2.61 5.20
N SER A 2 -17.26 1.33 5.57
CA SER A 2 -17.15 0.90 6.97
C SER A 2 -15.72 1.11 7.48
N GLN A 3 -15.54 1.49 8.76
CA GLN A 3 -14.22 1.67 9.38
C GLN A 3 -13.33 0.42 9.20
N GLY A 4 -13.93 -0.77 9.17
CA GLY A 4 -13.20 -2.03 8.92
C GLY A 4 -12.51 -2.08 7.55
N HIS A 5 -13.10 -1.49 6.50
CA HIS A 5 -12.47 -1.44 5.18
C HIS A 5 -11.26 -0.50 5.12
N LEU A 6 -11.28 0.60 5.89
CA LEU A 6 -10.14 1.52 5.97
C LEU A 6 -8.97 0.87 6.72
N ILE A 7 -9.26 0.17 7.82
CA ILE A 7 -8.26 -0.57 8.60
C ILE A 7 -7.66 -1.68 7.73
N LEU A 8 -8.49 -2.48 7.04
CA LEU A 8 -8.02 -3.55 6.17
C LEU A 8 -7.06 -3.02 5.10
N ARG A 9 -7.37 -1.86 4.50
CA ARG A 9 -6.51 -1.20 3.50
C ARG A 9 -5.17 -0.72 4.09
N MET A 10 -5.17 -0.17 5.29
CA MET A 10 -3.93 0.22 5.98
C MET A 10 -3.07 -1.00 6.28
N VAL A 11 -3.66 -2.06 6.84
CA VAL A 11 -2.94 -3.31 7.16
C VAL A 11 -2.35 -3.93 5.90
N SER A 12 -3.15 -4.07 4.83
CA SER A 12 -2.66 -4.63 3.57
C SER A 12 -1.56 -3.77 2.93
N ALA A 13 -1.65 -2.44 3.00
CA ALA A 13 -0.57 -1.58 2.52
C ALA A 13 0.75 -1.77 3.29
N ILE A 14 0.68 -1.93 4.62
CA ILE A 14 1.84 -2.24 5.45
C ILE A 14 2.43 -3.60 5.08
N LEU A 15 1.59 -4.61 4.86
CA LEU A 15 2.03 -5.94 4.43
C LEU A 15 2.75 -5.90 3.08
N PHE A 16 2.27 -5.10 2.13
CA PHE A 16 2.96 -4.91 0.85
C PHE A 16 4.32 -4.23 1.01
N ILE A 17 4.46 -3.24 1.89
CA ILE A 17 5.74 -2.61 2.18
C ILE A 17 6.70 -3.59 2.85
N ALA A 18 6.21 -4.37 3.82
CA ALA A 18 7.01 -5.40 4.48
C ALA A 18 7.48 -6.46 3.47
N ALA A 19 6.59 -6.92 2.58
CA ALA A 19 6.94 -7.83 1.50
C ALA A 19 8.01 -7.23 0.59
N ALA A 20 7.90 -5.96 0.20
CA ALA A 20 8.91 -5.27 -0.60
C ALA A 20 10.30 -5.32 0.06
N VAL A 21 10.38 -5.04 1.36
CA VAL A 21 11.63 -5.09 2.11
C VAL A 21 12.21 -6.51 2.15
N VAL A 22 11.38 -7.52 2.38
CA VAL A 22 11.83 -8.93 2.39
C VAL A 22 12.36 -9.35 1.02
N PHE A 23 11.60 -9.08 -0.04
CA PHE A 23 11.99 -9.44 -1.40
C PHE A 23 13.25 -8.71 -1.87
N TYR A 24 13.44 -7.45 -1.45
CA TYR A 24 14.65 -6.69 -1.77
C TYR A 24 15.89 -7.29 -1.07
N ASN A 25 15.77 -7.64 0.22
CA ASN A 25 16.86 -8.28 0.96
C ASN A 25 17.17 -9.69 0.44
N TRP A 26 16.17 -10.40 -0.07
CA TRP A 26 16.35 -11.72 -0.71
C TRP A 26 16.80 -11.67 -2.16
N ALA A 27 16.87 -10.49 -2.77
CA ALA A 27 17.17 -10.40 -4.19
C ALA A 27 18.58 -10.91 -4.51
N ASP A 28 19.56 -10.73 -3.61
CA ASP A 28 20.95 -11.22 -3.74
C ASP A 28 21.54 -11.03 -5.16
N GLY A 29 21.33 -9.84 -5.73
CA GLY A 29 21.78 -9.47 -7.08
C GLY A 29 20.88 -9.93 -8.24
N ASN A 30 19.79 -10.64 -7.97
CA ASN A 30 18.77 -10.99 -8.95
C ASN A 30 17.84 -9.80 -9.22
N ARG A 31 18.09 -9.12 -10.35
CA ARG A 31 17.27 -7.99 -10.86
C ARG A 31 15.77 -8.27 -10.92
N THR A 32 15.37 -9.53 -11.12
CA THR A 32 13.94 -9.89 -11.18
C THR A 32 13.28 -9.71 -9.81
N LEU A 33 13.94 -10.14 -8.74
CA LEU A 33 13.44 -10.00 -7.37
C LEU A 33 13.46 -8.53 -6.91
N GLU A 34 14.47 -7.76 -7.32
CA GLU A 34 14.51 -6.31 -7.08
C GLU A 34 13.31 -5.60 -7.73
N LEU A 35 12.99 -5.94 -8.99
CA LEU A 35 11.81 -5.40 -9.68
C LEU A 35 10.51 -5.78 -8.98
N ILE A 36 10.37 -7.04 -8.54
CA ILE A 36 9.21 -7.50 -7.77
C ILE A 36 9.08 -6.71 -6.46
N ALA A 37 10.19 -6.51 -5.74
CA ALA A 37 10.22 -5.71 -4.52
C ALA A 37 9.76 -4.26 -4.78
N LEU A 38 10.22 -3.67 -5.88
CA LEU A 38 9.85 -2.31 -6.30
C LEU A 38 8.35 -2.23 -6.62
N VAL A 39 7.78 -3.24 -7.30
CA VAL A 39 6.34 -3.32 -7.56
C VAL A 39 5.55 -3.39 -6.25
N PHE A 40 5.96 -4.25 -5.30
CA PHE A 40 5.30 -4.32 -4.00
C PHE A 40 5.36 -2.99 -3.23
N LEU A 41 6.49 -2.28 -3.30
CA LEU A 41 6.65 -0.97 -2.70
C LEU A 41 5.67 0.05 -3.30
N VAL A 42 5.60 0.12 -4.63
CA VAL A 42 4.69 1.02 -5.34
C VAL A 42 3.23 0.71 -5.03
N VAL A 43 2.84 -0.56 -4.99
CA VAL A 43 1.48 -0.98 -4.62
C VAL A 43 1.14 -0.60 -3.17
N GLY A 44 2.06 -0.84 -2.23
CA GLY A 44 1.88 -0.47 -0.82
C GLY A 44 1.68 1.04 -0.64
N ILE A 45 2.58 1.85 -1.20
CA ILE A 45 2.49 3.32 -1.14
C ILE A 45 1.23 3.82 -1.85
N GLY A 46 0.92 3.29 -3.03
CA GLY A 46 -0.29 3.65 -3.79
C GLY A 46 -1.57 3.35 -3.01
N SER A 47 -1.62 2.23 -2.29
CA SER A 47 -2.75 1.87 -1.43
C SER A 47 -2.93 2.86 -0.27
N LEU A 48 -1.84 3.32 0.36
CA LEU A 48 -1.89 4.35 1.41
C LEU A 48 -2.43 5.68 0.86
N ILE A 49 -1.88 6.14 -0.27
CA ILE A 49 -2.32 7.39 -0.92
C ILE A 49 -3.80 7.31 -1.28
N LEU A 50 -4.23 6.21 -1.91
CA LEU A 50 -5.62 6.03 -2.30
C LEU A 50 -6.55 6.00 -1.09
N THR A 51 -6.11 5.41 0.02
CA THR A 51 -6.88 5.40 1.27
C THR A 51 -7.04 6.83 1.83
N PHE A 52 -5.99 7.65 1.77
CA PHE A 52 -6.05 9.05 2.18
C PHE A 52 -6.94 9.90 1.28
N VAL A 53 -6.82 9.73 -0.05
CA VAL A 53 -7.64 10.44 -1.04
C VAL A 53 -9.12 10.09 -0.88
N LEU A 54 -9.45 8.80 -0.75
CA LEU A 54 -10.83 8.35 -0.55
C LEU A 54 -11.42 8.88 0.76
N ARG A 55 -10.64 8.87 1.84
CA ARG A 55 -11.07 9.46 3.11
C ARG A 55 -11.37 10.95 2.95
N ARG A 56 -10.49 11.70 2.30
CA ARG A 56 -10.68 13.14 2.05
C ARG A 56 -11.89 13.44 1.15
N LEU A 57 -12.15 12.59 0.15
CA LEU A 57 -13.32 12.72 -0.72
C LEU A 57 -14.63 12.43 0.04
N LEU A 58 -14.66 11.35 0.83
CA LEU A 58 -15.82 11.01 1.66
C LEU A 58 -16.13 12.11 2.68
N ASP A 59 -15.10 12.67 3.34
CA ASP A 59 -15.28 13.77 4.29
C ASP A 59 -15.83 15.04 3.61
N ARG A 60 -15.48 15.29 2.33
CA ARG A 60 -16.04 16.41 1.55
C ARG A 60 -17.48 16.16 1.13
N MET A 61 -17.82 14.92 0.76
CA MET A 61 -19.18 14.54 0.38
C MET A 61 -20.14 14.58 1.58
N ASN A 62 -19.72 14.10 2.76
CA ASN A 62 -20.54 14.14 3.97
C ASN A 62 -20.76 15.55 4.55
N LYS A 63 -20.02 16.55 4.08
CA LYS A 63 -20.18 17.97 4.47
C LYS A 63 -21.17 18.73 3.57
N ARG A 64 -21.67 18.11 2.51
CA ARG A 64 -22.81 18.61 1.73
C ARG A 64 -24.07 17.88 2.17
#